data_AF-A0A0R1TZ02-F1
#
_entry.id   AF-A0A0R1TZ02-F1
#
_cell.length_a   1.000
_cell.length_b   1.000
_cell.length_c   1.000
_cell.angle_alpha   90.00
_cell.angle_beta   90.00
_cell.angle_gamma   90.00
#
_symmetry.space_group_name_H-M   'P 1'
#
loop_
_entity.id
_entity.type
_entity.pdbx_description
1 polymer ?
#
loop_
_entity_poly.entity_id
_entity_poly.type
_entity_poly.pdbx_seq_one_letter_code
_entity_poly.pdbx_strand_id
1 'polypeptide(L)' 'MLTDTWREDLRRGMDEAMRVLIPYGIVMFKWNDEQIKLSEVLKAIDRKPIFGDKKAKTHWLVFMKEADK' A
#
# COMPACT_ATOMS: atom_id res chain seq x y z
N MET A 1 -12.32 -9.22 -13.30
CA MET A 1 -11.26 -8.37 -13.88
C MET A 1 -11.18 -7.13 -13.01
N LEU A 2 -9.99 -6.72 -12.56
CA LEU A 2 -9.81 -5.37 -12.04
C LEU A 2 -10.15 -4.41 -13.17
N THR A 3 -11.09 -3.49 -12.94
CA THR A 3 -11.44 -2.42 -13.89
C THR A 3 -10.22 -1.56 -14.19
N ASP A 4 -10.25 -0.80 -15.29
CA ASP A 4 -9.14 0.11 -15.67
C ASP A 4 -8.82 1.17 -14.59
N THR A 5 -9.64 1.27 -13.55
CA THR A 5 -9.54 2.19 -12.41
C THR A 5 -8.69 1.69 -11.25
N TRP A 6 -8.14 0.46 -11.29
CA TRP A 6 -7.50 -0.16 -10.13
C TRP A 6 -6.39 0.68 -9.47
N ARG A 7 -5.66 1.48 -10.25
CA ARG A 7 -4.61 2.36 -9.74
C ARG A 7 -5.20 3.42 -8.82
N GLU A 8 -6.29 4.04 -9.25
CA GLU A 8 -7.01 5.07 -8.47
C GLU A 8 -7.70 4.46 -7.26
N ASP A 9 -8.26 3.26 -7.41
CA ASP A 9 -8.90 2.55 -6.29
C ASP A 9 -7.88 2.20 -5.18
N LEU A 10 -6.68 1.73 -5.54
CA LEU A 10 -5.60 1.49 -4.58
C LEU A 10 -5.11 2.77 -3.91
N ARG A 11 -4.93 3.84 -4.69
CA ARG A 11 -4.50 5.14 -4.17
C ARG A 11 -5.49 5.67 -3.14
N ARG A 12 -6.78 5.73 -3.51
CA ARG A 12 -7.86 6.19 -2.63
C ARG A 12 -8.01 5.33 -1.39
N GLY A 13 -7.92 4.01 -1.54
CA GLY A 13 -8.00 3.08 -0.41
C GLY A 13 -6.86 3.28 0.59
N MET A 14 -5.64 3.47 0.09
CA MET A 14 -4.48 3.72 0.95
C MET A 14 -4.55 5.10 1.61
N ASP A 15 -4.95 6.14 0.87
CA ASP A 15 -5.10 7.49 1.43
C ASP A 15 -6.16 7.53 2.53
N GLU A 16 -7.29 6.85 2.33
CA GLU A 16 -8.34 6.76 3.34
C GLU A 16 -7.88 5.97 4.58
N ALA A 17 -7.16 4.85 4.38
CA ALA A 17 -6.57 4.09 5.48
C ALA A 17 -5.60 4.95 6.31
N MET A 18 -4.74 5.74 5.64
CA MET A 18 -3.82 6.65 6.32
C MET A 18 -4.54 7.83 7.00
N ARG A 19 -5.64 8.32 6.43
CA ARG A 19 -6.42 9.43 7.00
C ARG A 19 -6.98 9.08 8.38
N VAL A 20 -7.55 7.87 8.53
CA VAL A 20 -8.21 7.42 9.76
C VAL A 20 -7.25 6.95 10.87
N LEU A 21 -5.99 6.67 10.53
CA LEU A 21 -5.00 6.26 11.53
C LEU A 21 -4.66 7.40 12.51
N ILE A 22 -4.40 7.05 13.75
CA ILE A 22 -3.76 7.93 14.73
C ILE A 22 -2.30 8.21 14.32
N PRO A 23 -1.64 9.25 14.87
CA PRO A 23 -0.21 9.46 14.71
C PRO A 23 0.59 8.18 15.00
N TYR A 24 1.56 7.86 14.13
CA TYR A 24 2.35 6.62 14.17
C TYR A 24 1.55 5.32 14.01
N GLY A 25 0.28 5.40 13.62
CA GLY A 25 -0.52 4.23 13.26
C GLY A 25 0.07 3.48 12.06
N ILE A 26 -0.20 2.17 11.99
CA ILE A 26 0.38 1.28 10.98
C ILE A 26 -0.69 0.75 10.03
N VAL A 27 -0.38 0.74 8.73
CA VAL A 27 -1.11 -0.06 7.72
C VAL A 27 -0.23 -1.22 7.30
N MET A 28 -0.75 -2.44 7.44
CA MET A 28 -0.14 -3.63 6.84
C MET A 28 -0.81 -3.93 5.50
N PHE A 29 -0.02 -3.95 4.44
CA PHE A 29 -0.47 -4.16 3.07
C PHE A 29 0.06 -5.50 2.54
N LYS A 30 -0.85 -6.34 2.06
CA LYS A 30 -0.52 -7.65 1.47
C LYS A 30 -0.79 -7.62 -0.04
N TRP A 31 0.18 -8.02 -0.85
CA TRP A 31 0.03 -8.04 -2.31
C TRP A 31 0.61 -9.30 -2.94
N ASN A 32 -0.07 -9.87 -3.93
CA ASN A 32 0.49 -10.93 -4.77
C ASN A 32 0.88 -10.34 -6.14
N ASP A 33 2.15 -10.44 -6.52
CA ASP A 33 2.71 -9.81 -7.72
C ASP A 33 2.50 -10.60 -9.03
N GLU A 34 1.64 -11.62 -9.03
CA GLU A 34 1.36 -12.47 -10.18
C GLU A 34 0.66 -11.74 -11.35
N GLN A 35 -0.31 -10.87 -11.05
CA GLN A 35 -1.05 -10.12 -12.08
C GLN A 35 -0.46 -8.73 -12.34
N ILE A 36 -0.09 -8.03 -11.28
CA ILE A 36 0.44 -6.67 -11.34
C ILE A 36 1.68 -6.63 -10.45
N LYS A 37 2.80 -6.17 -11.00
CA LYS A 37 4.07 -6.10 -10.28
C LYS A 37 3.95 -5.13 -9.11
N LEU A 38 4.59 -5.47 -7.99
CA LEU A 38 4.61 -4.61 -6.80
C LEU A 38 5.10 -3.18 -7.13
N SER A 39 6.04 -3.03 -8.06
CA SER A 39 6.55 -1.72 -8.47
C SER A 39 5.49 -0.81 -9.10
N GLU A 40 4.49 -1.36 -9.79
CA GLU A 40 3.37 -0.56 -10.31
C GLU A 40 2.37 -0.20 -9.21
N VAL A 41 2.13 -1.11 -8.27
CA VAL A 41 1.28 -0.87 -7.10
C VAL A 41 1.86 0.22 -6.21
N LEU A 42 3.17 0.19 -5.94
CA LEU A 42 3.84 1.22 -5.16
C LEU A 42 3.80 2.60 -5.84
N LYS A 43 3.88 2.64 -7.18
CA LYS A 43 3.68 3.88 -7.94
C LYS A 43 2.25 4.41 -7.85
N ALA A 44 1.25 3.53 -7.80
CA ALA A 44 -0.14 3.93 -7.65
C ALA A 44 -0.45 4.44 -6.23
N ILE A 45 0.13 3.83 -5.21
CA ILE A 45 -0.05 4.20 -3.80
C ILE A 45 0.66 5.52 -3.47
N ASP A 46 1.75 5.85 -4.14
CA ASP A 46 2.58 7.05 -3.93
C ASP A 46 3.05 7.22 -2.46
N ARG A 47 3.31 6.10 -1.79
CA ARG A 47 3.88 6.07 -0.43
C ARG A 47 4.95 5.01 -0.34
N LYS A 48 5.95 5.27 0.50
CA LYS A 48 7.06 4.34 0.74
C LYS A 48 6.80 3.51 2.01
N PRO A 49 6.91 2.17 1.96
CA PRO A 49 6.83 1.34 3.16
C PRO A 49 8.08 1.55 4.02
N ILE A 50 7.92 1.41 5.35
CA ILE A 50 9.04 1.48 6.30
C ILE A 50 9.86 0.19 6.29
N PHE A 51 9.21 -0.95 6.10
CA PHE A 51 9.83 -2.25 5.87
C PHE A 51 8.82 -3.21 5.24
N GLY A 52 9.29 -4.38 4.86
CA GLY A 52 8.44 -5.45 4.34
C GLY A 52 9.24 -6.72 4.11
N ASP A 53 8.53 -7.79 3.77
CA ASP A 53 9.10 -9.08 3.43
C ASP A 53 8.33 -9.72 2.26
N LYS A 54 8.95 -10.72 1.63
CA LYS A 54 8.39 -11.45 0.48
C LYS A 54 8.53 -12.95 0.69
N LYS A 55 7.42 -13.66 0.50
CA LYS A 55 7.39 -15.12 0.40
C LYS A 55 6.78 -15.54 -0.94
N ALA A 56 7.57 -16.20 -1.78
CA ALA A 56 7.19 -16.53 -3.15
C ALA A 56 6.71 -15.29 -3.92
N LYS A 57 5.47 -15.26 -4.41
CA LYS A 57 4.89 -14.09 -5.11
C LYS A 57 4.16 -13.10 -4.17
N THR A 58 4.07 -13.41 -2.88
CA THR A 58 3.33 -12.60 -1.90
C THR A 58 4.28 -11.66 -1.15
N HIS A 59 3.97 -10.39 -1.15
CA HIS A 59 4.65 -9.31 -0.43
C HIS A 59 3.80 -8.86 0.75
N TRP A 60 4.45 -8.58 1.86
CA TRP A 60 3.89 -7.90 3.03
C TRP A 60 4.68 -6.63 3.25
N LEU A 61 3.99 -5.50 3.21
CA LEU A 61 4.58 -4.19 3.38
C LEU A 61 3.94 -3.51 4.58
N VAL A 62 4.75 -2.77 5.33
CA VAL A 62 4.31 -2.01 6.48
C VAL A 62 4.51 -0.53 6.19
N PHE A 63 3.45 0.24 6.37
CA PHE A 63 3.45 1.70 6.23
C PHE A 63 3.08 2.31 7.58
N MET A 64 3.61 3.50 7.87
CA MET A 64 3.35 4.21 9.12
C MET A 64 2.88 5.63 8.80
N LYS A 65 1.85 6.10 9.54
CA LYS A 65 1.42 7.50 9.48
C LYS A 65 2.43 8.37 10.22
N GLU A 66 2.90 9.43 9.58
CA GLU A 66 3.71 10.44 10.28
C GLU A 66 2.87 11.15 11.36
N ALA A 67 3.49 11.56 12.46
CA ALA A 67 2.81 12.47 13.37
C ALA A 67 2.81 13.86 12.76
N ASP A 68 1.63 14.51 12.78
CA ASP A 68 1.55 15.94 12.50
C ASP A 68 2.46 16.67 13.51
N LYS A 69 3.30 17.59 13.00
CA LYS A 69 4.22 18.38 13.82
C LYS A 69 3.49 19.43 14.65
#